data_AF-A0A1C0YJE1-F1
#
_entry.id   AF-A0A1C0YJE1-F1
#
_cell.length_a   1.000
_cell.length_b   1.000
_cell.length_c   1.000
_cell.angle_alpha   90.00
_cell.angle_beta   90.00
_cell.angle_gamma   90.00
#
_symmetry.space_group_name_H-M   'P 1'
#
loop_
_entity.id
_entity.type
_entity.pdbx_description
1 polymer ?
#
loop_
_entity_poly.entity_id
_entity_poly.type
_entity_poly.pdbx_seq_one_letter_code
_entity_poly.pdbx_strand_id
1 'polypeptide(L)'
;MIYKQLLEEQFQQLHPKLQERYELPIDTEFFARGTMERMTTNERLRPMYMLLTTSKFLFPESGVNIPFTIANRSYKNERNDDTVYWERTFYFPHVTRQFNATMTLDATRNVIQDNLGDPSLFYSDLQLHVTNGGMLLIRSTNQRCLGLPLPKALTGRVTVLEGYDDARDVYTIDVTIYNDLFGRMMTYAGTFTRSTR
;
A
#
# COMPACT_ATOMS: atom_id res chain seq x y z
N MET A 1 -8.91 15.49 1.40
CA MET A 1 -7.82 14.55 1.78
C MET A 1 -8.43 13.24 2.19
N ILE A 2 -8.25 12.21 1.36
CA ILE A 2 -9.02 10.96 1.44
C ILE A 2 -8.88 10.24 2.79
N TYR A 3 -7.69 10.26 3.40
CA TYR A 3 -7.42 9.58 4.68
C TYR A 3 -8.07 10.26 5.87
N LYS A 4 -7.94 11.58 5.97
CA LYS A 4 -8.52 12.39 7.05
C LYS A 4 -10.04 12.36 7.01
N GLN A 5 -10.63 12.37 5.80
CA GLN A 5 -12.07 12.23 5.61
C GLN A 5 -12.58 10.84 6.00
N LEU A 6 -11.84 9.77 5.67
CA LEU A 6 -12.23 8.40 6.01
C LEU A 6 -12.09 8.09 7.53
N LEU A 7 -10.99 8.54 8.14
CA LEU A 7 -10.67 8.25 9.55
C LEU A 7 -11.37 9.17 10.54
N GLU A 8 -11.81 10.36 10.10
CA GLU A 8 -12.52 11.35 10.92
C GLU A 8 -11.80 11.61 12.25
N GLU A 9 -12.47 11.38 13.39
CA GLU A 9 -11.91 11.57 14.73
C GLU A 9 -10.71 10.65 15.02
N GLN A 10 -10.65 9.45 14.42
CA GLN A 10 -9.52 8.54 14.60
C GLN A 10 -8.23 9.12 14.04
N PHE A 11 -8.31 10.03 13.06
CA PHE A 11 -7.11 10.65 12.48
C PHE A 11 -6.26 11.35 13.55
N GLN A 12 -6.87 11.94 14.56
CA GLN A 12 -6.17 12.61 15.67
C GLN A 12 -5.47 11.62 16.61
N GLN A 13 -5.82 10.34 16.57
CA GLN A 13 -5.21 9.28 17.35
C GLN A 13 -3.96 8.71 16.69
N LEU A 14 -3.70 9.02 15.41
CA LEU A 14 -2.48 8.61 14.73
C LEU A 14 -1.27 9.24 15.40
N HIS A 15 -0.13 8.57 15.31
CA HIS A 15 1.14 9.17 15.66
C HIS A 15 1.34 10.50 14.87
N PRO A 16 1.85 11.59 15.48
CA PRO A 16 1.96 12.89 14.81
C PRO A 16 2.68 12.85 13.45
N LYS A 17 3.72 12.01 13.32
CA LYS A 17 4.43 11.80 12.06
C LYS A 17 3.59 11.11 10.98
N LEU A 18 2.71 10.19 11.38
CA LEU A 18 1.73 9.61 10.46
C LEU A 18 0.66 10.61 10.09
N GLN A 19 0.22 11.48 11.00
CA GLN A 19 -0.71 12.58 10.65
C GLN A 19 -0.09 13.49 9.57
N GLU A 20 1.16 13.91 9.74
CA GLU A 20 1.89 14.71 8.74
C GLU A 20 1.97 13.99 7.38
N ARG A 21 2.30 12.69 7.38
CA ARG A 21 2.39 11.85 6.17
C ARG A 21 1.04 11.66 5.47
N TYR A 22 -0.06 11.48 6.21
CA TYR A 22 -1.38 11.16 5.65
C TYR A 22 -2.29 12.37 5.49
N GLU A 23 -1.88 13.55 5.96
CA GLU A 23 -2.58 14.80 5.65
C GLU A 23 -2.51 15.12 4.15
N LEU A 24 -1.36 14.83 3.50
CA LEU A 24 -1.12 14.90 2.04
C LEU A 24 -2.06 15.85 1.28
N PRO A 25 -1.90 17.18 1.45
CA PRO A 25 -2.73 18.18 0.78
C PRO A 25 -2.75 17.97 -0.74
N ILE A 26 -3.79 18.39 -1.46
CA ILE A 26 -3.84 18.29 -2.93
C ILE A 26 -2.63 19.02 -3.54
N ASP A 27 -2.10 18.48 -4.63
CA ASP A 27 -0.93 18.96 -5.36
C ASP A 27 0.36 18.95 -4.53
N THR A 28 0.45 18.01 -3.57
CA THR A 28 1.69 17.76 -2.82
C THR A 28 2.27 16.40 -3.16
N GLU A 29 3.59 16.32 -3.03
CA GLU A 29 4.34 15.09 -3.19
C GLU A 29 5.01 14.71 -1.88
N PHE A 30 4.97 13.42 -1.56
CA PHE A 30 5.72 12.84 -0.47
C PHE A 30 6.69 11.80 -1.05
N PHE A 31 7.98 12.02 -0.80
CA PHE A 31 9.03 11.08 -1.15
C PHE A 31 9.61 10.45 0.11
N ALA A 32 9.94 9.16 0.03
CA ALA A 32 10.69 8.47 1.05
C ALA A 32 11.60 7.41 0.46
N ARG A 33 12.63 7.05 1.22
CA ARG A 33 13.54 5.97 0.92
C ARG A 33 13.77 5.14 2.17
N GLY A 34 13.99 3.86 1.97
CA GLY A 34 14.14 2.94 3.08
C GLY A 34 14.71 1.61 2.66
N THR A 35 14.62 0.65 3.57
CA THR A 35 15.05 -0.72 3.34
C THR A 35 13.98 -1.66 3.89
N MET A 36 13.55 -2.61 3.05
CA MET A 36 12.76 -3.75 3.51
C MET A 36 13.71 -4.73 4.17
N GLU A 37 13.65 -4.88 5.50
CA GLU A 37 14.53 -5.83 6.21
C GLU A 37 14.27 -7.25 5.73
N ARG A 38 13.01 -7.59 5.44
CA ARG A 38 12.63 -8.90 4.91
C ARG A 38 11.45 -8.78 3.96
N MET A 39 11.55 -9.45 2.82
CA MET A 39 10.47 -9.67 1.88
C MET A 39 10.44 -11.13 1.45
N THR A 40 9.25 -11.72 1.47
CA THR A 40 9.03 -13.13 1.15
C THR A 40 7.78 -13.28 0.31
N THR A 41 7.87 -14.04 -0.76
CA THR A 41 6.82 -14.37 -1.71
C THR A 41 6.64 -15.89 -1.74
N ASN A 42 5.45 -16.35 -2.09
CA ASN A 42 5.18 -17.77 -2.24
C ASN A 42 5.62 -18.23 -3.63
N GLU A 43 6.73 -18.97 -3.72
CA GLU A 43 7.28 -19.47 -4.99
C GLU A 43 6.28 -20.30 -5.82
N ARG A 44 5.28 -20.94 -5.20
CA ARG A 44 4.24 -21.68 -5.93
C ARG A 44 3.36 -20.78 -6.80
N LEU A 45 3.27 -19.50 -6.45
CA LEU A 45 2.49 -18.48 -7.15
C LEU A 45 3.34 -17.69 -8.16
N ARG A 46 4.60 -18.07 -8.37
CA ARG A 46 5.53 -17.38 -9.27
C ARG A 46 5.00 -17.14 -10.69
N PRO A 47 4.32 -18.10 -11.36
CA PRO A 47 3.78 -17.84 -12.70
C PRO A 47 2.75 -16.71 -12.71
N MET A 48 1.88 -16.68 -11.71
CA MET A 48 0.90 -15.61 -11.52
C MET A 48 1.60 -14.28 -11.25
N TYR A 49 2.60 -14.23 -10.36
CA TYR A 49 3.34 -13.00 -10.09
C TYR A 49 4.05 -12.46 -11.34
N MET A 50 4.67 -13.33 -12.15
CA MET A 50 5.33 -12.91 -13.39
C MET A 50 4.37 -12.18 -14.33
N LEU A 51 3.12 -12.66 -14.44
CA LEU A 51 2.09 -11.96 -15.21
C LEU A 51 1.77 -10.58 -14.61
N LEU A 52 1.61 -10.51 -13.29
CA LEU A 52 1.29 -9.26 -12.57
C LEU A 52 2.44 -8.25 -12.51
N THR A 53 3.69 -8.68 -12.71
CA THR A 53 4.83 -7.75 -12.78
C THR A 53 4.71 -6.77 -13.95
N THR A 54 4.09 -7.21 -15.05
CA THR A 54 3.92 -6.39 -16.26
C THR A 54 3.02 -5.18 -16.04
N SER A 55 2.15 -5.23 -15.02
CA SER A 55 1.26 -4.14 -14.63
C SER A 55 1.72 -3.41 -13.37
N LYS A 56 3.00 -3.49 -12.99
CA LYS A 56 3.56 -2.83 -11.78
C LYS A 56 2.75 -3.11 -10.50
N PHE A 57 2.35 -4.36 -10.27
CA PHE A 57 1.55 -4.75 -9.11
C PHE A 57 2.30 -5.73 -8.20
N LEU A 58 2.06 -7.04 -8.34
CA LEU A 58 2.73 -8.07 -7.55
C LEU A 58 3.90 -8.68 -8.32
N PHE A 59 4.91 -9.14 -7.59
CA PHE A 59 6.15 -9.67 -8.16
C PHE A 59 6.70 -10.85 -7.35
N PRO A 60 7.47 -11.76 -7.98
CA PRO A 60 7.87 -13.01 -7.36
C PRO A 60 9.11 -12.91 -6.48
N GLU A 61 9.85 -11.80 -6.49
CA GLU A 61 11.14 -11.74 -5.81
C GLU A 61 11.01 -11.71 -4.27
N SER A 62 11.83 -12.55 -3.62
CA SER A 62 12.08 -12.55 -2.19
C SER A 62 13.48 -12.02 -1.90
N GLY A 63 13.71 -11.50 -0.70
CA GLY A 63 15.04 -11.04 -0.29
C GLY A 63 15.08 -10.42 1.09
N VAL A 64 16.28 -10.03 1.50
CA VAL A 64 16.56 -9.34 2.76
C VAL A 64 17.32 -8.07 2.46
N ASN A 65 17.11 -7.04 3.28
CA ASN A 65 17.73 -5.72 3.13
C ASN A 65 17.57 -5.15 1.70
N ILE A 66 16.34 -5.13 1.20
CA ILE A 66 16.04 -4.65 -0.15
C ILE A 66 15.79 -3.13 -0.09
N PRO A 67 16.64 -2.30 -0.71
CA PRO A 67 16.40 -0.86 -0.78
C PRO A 67 15.10 -0.59 -1.55
N PHE A 68 14.36 0.43 -1.12
CA PHE A 68 13.15 0.85 -1.81
C PHE A 68 12.90 2.34 -1.68
N THR A 69 12.08 2.87 -2.58
CA THR A 69 11.58 4.25 -2.57
C THR A 69 10.06 4.27 -2.59
N ILE A 70 9.49 5.33 -2.02
CA ILE A 70 8.06 5.66 -2.08
C ILE A 70 7.94 7.04 -2.70
N ALA A 71 7.02 7.19 -3.65
CA ALA A 71 6.54 8.48 -4.12
C ALA A 71 5.01 8.47 -4.07
N ASN A 72 4.44 9.35 -3.24
CA ASN A 72 3.00 9.56 -3.16
C ASN A 72 2.67 10.94 -3.72
N ARG A 73 1.70 11.03 -4.62
CA ARG A 73 1.26 12.28 -5.25
C ARG A 73 -0.24 12.43 -5.08
N SER A 74 -0.67 13.53 -4.49
CA SER A 74 -2.09 13.88 -4.38
C SER A 74 -2.46 14.85 -5.50
N TYR A 75 -3.61 14.63 -6.14
CA TYR A 75 -4.13 15.48 -7.21
C TYR A 75 -5.64 15.30 -7.33
N LYS A 76 -6.31 16.15 -8.11
CA LYS A 76 -7.69 15.93 -8.51
C LYS A 76 -7.76 15.22 -9.86
N ASN A 77 -8.51 14.13 -9.94
CA ASN A 77 -8.71 13.42 -11.20
C ASN A 77 -9.64 14.21 -12.15
N GLU A 78 -9.87 13.68 -13.36
CA GLU A 78 -10.77 14.30 -14.36
C GLU A 78 -12.23 14.45 -13.89
N ARG A 79 -12.64 13.66 -12.89
CA ARG A 79 -13.96 13.73 -12.24
C ARG A 79 -13.97 14.67 -11.03
N ASN A 80 -12.87 15.39 -10.77
CA ASN A 80 -12.67 16.31 -9.66
C ASN A 80 -12.59 15.64 -8.26
N ASP A 81 -12.40 14.32 -8.22
CA ASP A 81 -12.23 13.57 -6.97
C ASP A 81 -10.79 13.71 -6.43
N ASP A 82 -10.67 13.85 -5.11
CA ASP A 82 -9.37 13.76 -4.42
C ASP A 82 -8.77 12.37 -4.65
N THR A 83 -7.60 12.35 -5.30
CA THR A 83 -6.91 11.13 -5.72
C THR A 83 -5.48 11.13 -5.19
N VAL A 84 -4.99 9.97 -4.75
CA VAL A 84 -3.60 9.79 -4.36
C VAL A 84 -2.98 8.66 -5.18
N TYR A 85 -1.96 8.99 -5.97
CA TYR A 85 -1.13 8.02 -6.66
C TYR A 85 0.01 7.58 -5.75
N TRP A 86 0.17 6.28 -5.58
CA TRP A 86 1.23 5.64 -4.82
C TRP A 86 2.15 4.90 -5.76
N GLU A 87 3.44 5.18 -5.68
CA GLU A 87 4.48 4.43 -6.35
C GLU A 87 5.46 3.91 -5.30
N ARG A 88 5.74 2.61 -5.38
CA ARG A 88 6.81 1.98 -4.63
C ARG A 88 7.75 1.28 -5.58
N THR A 89 9.04 1.61 -5.51
CA THR A 89 10.07 0.97 -6.33
C THR A 89 11.02 0.18 -5.44
N PHE A 90 11.21 -1.10 -5.73
CA PHE A 90 12.05 -2.04 -5.01
C PHE A 90 13.28 -2.41 -5.85
N TYR A 91 14.46 -2.27 -5.27
CA TYR A 91 15.74 -2.48 -5.97
C TYR A 91 16.36 -3.82 -5.54
N PHE A 92 15.97 -4.90 -6.21
CA PHE A 92 16.61 -6.20 -6.02
C PHE A 92 17.96 -6.26 -6.74
N PRO A 93 18.86 -7.18 -6.36
CA PRO A 93 20.21 -7.25 -6.95
C PRO A 93 20.26 -7.35 -8.48
N HIS A 94 19.24 -7.94 -9.11
CA HIS A 94 19.22 -8.20 -10.56
C HIS A 94 18.01 -7.60 -11.28
N VAL A 95 17.06 -7.00 -10.55
CA VAL A 95 15.82 -6.50 -11.14
C VAL A 95 15.21 -5.40 -10.29
N THR A 96 14.61 -4.41 -10.94
CA THR A 96 13.80 -3.40 -10.27
C THR A 96 12.33 -3.76 -10.42
N ARG A 97 11.58 -3.73 -9.32
CA ARG A 97 10.13 -3.98 -9.30
C ARG A 97 9.37 -2.76 -8.84
N GLN A 98 8.18 -2.57 -9.39
CA GLN A 98 7.28 -1.48 -9.03
C GLN A 98 5.96 -2.04 -8.53
N PHE A 99 5.42 -1.39 -7.51
CA PHE A 99 4.07 -1.59 -6.99
C PHE A 99 3.39 -0.23 -6.98
N ASN A 100 2.49 -0.03 -7.94
CA ASN A 100 1.79 1.24 -8.13
C ASN A 100 0.31 1.08 -7.81
N ALA A 101 -0.29 2.13 -7.29
CA ALA A 101 -1.70 2.14 -6.94
C ALA A 101 -2.30 3.55 -7.05
N THR A 102 -3.58 3.64 -7.40
CA THR A 102 -4.34 4.89 -7.44
C THR A 102 -5.51 4.79 -6.48
N MET A 103 -5.51 5.64 -5.45
CA MET A 103 -6.49 5.62 -4.37
C MET A 103 -7.46 6.80 -4.47
N THR A 104 -8.76 6.54 -4.34
CA THR A 104 -9.83 7.54 -4.22
C THR A 104 -10.75 7.22 -3.05
N LEU A 105 -11.42 8.22 -2.48
CA LEU A 105 -12.40 7.99 -1.42
C LEU A 105 -13.78 7.72 -2.01
N ASP A 106 -14.42 6.63 -1.58
CA ASP A 106 -15.86 6.44 -1.71
C ASP A 106 -16.53 6.85 -0.41
N ALA A 107 -16.98 8.10 -0.33
CA ALA A 107 -17.60 8.66 0.86
C ALA A 107 -18.94 7.98 1.21
N THR A 108 -19.64 7.41 0.21
CA THR A 108 -20.93 6.75 0.44
C THR A 108 -20.74 5.42 1.18
N ARG A 109 -19.71 4.66 0.80
CA ARG A 109 -19.39 3.37 1.42
C ARG A 109 -18.39 3.48 2.56
N ASN A 110 -17.84 4.68 2.78
CA ASN A 110 -16.75 4.95 3.72
C ASN A 110 -15.58 3.97 3.56
N VAL A 111 -15.06 3.86 2.33
CA VAL A 111 -13.89 3.05 1.99
C VAL A 111 -12.96 3.79 1.04
N ILE A 112 -11.66 3.47 1.09
CA ILE A 112 -10.74 3.87 0.02
C ILE A 112 -10.84 2.84 -1.11
N GLN A 113 -11.08 3.33 -2.31
CA GLN A 113 -11.02 2.57 -3.54
C GLN A 113 -9.57 2.51 -4.01
N ASP A 114 -8.99 1.33 -4.07
CA ASP A 114 -7.57 1.13 -4.40
C ASP A 114 -7.44 0.40 -5.74
N ASN A 115 -7.08 1.16 -6.78
CA ASN A 115 -6.84 0.63 -8.12
C ASN A 115 -5.36 0.25 -8.25
N LEU A 116 -5.10 -1.05 -8.37
CA LEU A 116 -3.78 -1.64 -8.23
C LEU A 116 -3.15 -1.93 -9.59
N GLY A 117 -1.94 -1.42 -9.77
CA GLY A 117 -1.16 -1.52 -11.00
C GLY A 117 -1.36 -0.37 -11.97
N ASP A 118 -0.56 -0.38 -13.03
CA ASP A 118 -0.52 0.59 -14.11
C ASP A 118 -0.21 -0.15 -15.43
N PRO A 119 -1.24 -0.51 -16.24
CA PRO A 119 -2.65 -0.20 -16.03
C PRO A 119 -3.27 -0.96 -14.84
N SER A 120 -4.30 -0.39 -14.21
CA SER A 120 -4.93 -0.98 -13.03
C SER A 120 -5.86 -2.14 -13.40
N LEU A 121 -5.34 -3.36 -13.37
CA LEU A 121 -6.12 -4.58 -13.63
C LEU A 121 -6.87 -5.08 -12.38
N PHE A 122 -6.41 -4.68 -11.19
CA PHE A 122 -6.95 -5.09 -9.91
C PHE A 122 -7.54 -3.91 -9.17
N TYR A 123 -8.54 -4.21 -8.35
CA TYR A 123 -9.22 -3.25 -7.49
C TYR A 123 -9.42 -3.87 -6.11
N SER A 124 -9.26 -3.06 -5.06
CA SER A 124 -9.62 -3.43 -3.70
C SER A 124 -10.31 -2.28 -2.99
N ASP A 125 -11.35 -2.58 -2.22
CA ASP A 125 -11.80 -1.68 -1.16
C ASP A 125 -10.82 -1.80 0.03
N LEU A 126 -10.41 -0.67 0.59
CA LEU A 126 -9.56 -0.58 1.77
C LEU A 126 -10.32 0.05 2.92
N GLN A 127 -10.25 -0.61 4.08
CA GLN A 127 -10.71 -0.08 5.36
C GLN A 127 -9.51 0.31 6.19
N LEU A 128 -9.54 1.51 6.75
CA LEU A 128 -8.46 2.05 7.57
C LEU A 128 -8.96 2.20 9.00
N HIS A 129 -8.09 1.87 9.94
CA HIS A 129 -8.35 1.98 11.36
C HIS A 129 -7.07 2.45 12.06
N VAL A 130 -7.22 3.23 13.13
CA VAL A 130 -6.09 3.60 13.97
C VAL A 130 -6.03 2.65 15.16
N THR A 131 -4.85 2.06 15.38
CA THR A 131 -4.62 1.20 16.54
C THR A 131 -4.50 2.05 17.80
N ASN A 132 -4.70 1.45 18.97
CA ASN A 132 -4.51 2.14 20.26
C ASN A 132 -3.08 2.69 20.46
N GLY A 133 -2.09 2.16 19.73
CA GLY A 133 -0.70 2.64 19.74
C GLY A 133 -0.42 3.74 18.71
N GLY A 134 -1.44 4.30 18.06
CA GLY A 134 -1.30 5.36 17.06
C GLY A 134 -0.76 4.93 15.69
N MET A 135 -0.67 3.62 15.44
CA MET A 135 -0.31 3.07 14.11
C MET A 135 -1.54 3.03 13.20
N LEU A 136 -1.31 3.14 11.89
CA LEU A 136 -2.35 2.97 10.87
C LEU A 136 -2.45 1.50 10.45
N LEU A 137 -3.63 0.92 10.63
CA LEU A 137 -3.98 -0.42 10.15
C LEU A 137 -4.85 -0.31 8.91
N ILE A 138 -4.42 -0.90 7.81
CA ILE A 138 -5.16 -0.98 6.54
C ILE A 138 -5.52 -2.44 6.28
N ARG A 139 -6.78 -2.70 5.92
CA ARG A 139 -7.26 -4.02 5.54
C ARG A 139 -7.97 -3.98 4.20
N SER A 140 -7.67 -4.94 3.32
CA SER A 140 -8.44 -5.13 2.10
C SER A 140 -9.75 -5.85 2.38
N THR A 141 -10.79 -5.51 1.61
CA THR A 141 -12.09 -6.18 1.66
C THR A 141 -12.52 -6.65 0.29
N ASN A 142 -13.51 -6.01 -0.35
CA ASN A 142 -14.01 -6.45 -1.65
C ASN A 142 -12.94 -6.25 -2.71
N GLN A 143 -12.67 -7.30 -3.50
CA GLN A 143 -11.68 -7.24 -4.57
C GLN A 143 -12.30 -7.57 -5.91
N ARG A 144 -11.80 -6.91 -6.95
CA ARG A 144 -12.16 -7.17 -8.34
C ARG A 144 -10.91 -7.33 -9.17
N CYS A 145 -11.01 -8.14 -10.21
CA CYS A 145 -10.00 -8.29 -11.24
C CYS A 145 -10.69 -8.11 -12.59
N LEU A 146 -10.16 -7.23 -13.44
CA LEU A 146 -10.76 -6.88 -14.74
C LEU A 146 -12.24 -6.47 -14.63
N GLY A 147 -12.59 -5.75 -13.55
CA GLY A 147 -13.96 -5.31 -13.27
C GLY A 147 -14.90 -6.35 -12.67
N LEU A 148 -14.50 -7.64 -12.63
CA LEU A 148 -15.32 -8.72 -12.08
C LEU A 148 -14.97 -8.99 -10.60
N PRO A 149 -15.96 -9.24 -9.73
CA PRO A 149 -15.70 -9.60 -8.34
C PRO A 149 -14.91 -10.90 -8.26
N LEU A 150 -13.85 -10.91 -7.45
CA LEU A 150 -13.09 -12.12 -7.21
C LEU A 150 -13.88 -13.08 -6.30
N PRO A 151 -13.93 -14.39 -6.63
CA PRO A 151 -14.45 -15.40 -5.71
C PRO A 151 -13.69 -15.35 -4.38
N LYS A 152 -14.39 -15.57 -3.26
CA LYS A 152 -13.79 -15.53 -1.90
C LYS A 152 -12.51 -16.38 -1.77
N ALA A 153 -12.49 -17.55 -2.42
CA ALA A 153 -11.33 -18.45 -2.41
C ALA A 153 -10.08 -17.87 -3.10
N LEU A 154 -10.24 -16.89 -4.00
CA LEU A 154 -9.16 -16.23 -4.73
C LEU A 154 -8.86 -14.82 -4.21
N THR A 155 -9.66 -14.31 -3.26
CA THR A 155 -9.43 -13.01 -2.63
C THR A 155 -8.16 -13.05 -1.78
N GLY A 156 -7.31 -12.03 -1.91
CA GLY A 156 -6.17 -11.81 -1.04
C GLY A 156 -6.55 -10.93 0.14
N ARG A 157 -6.46 -11.46 1.37
CA ARG A 157 -6.53 -10.67 2.60
C ARG A 157 -5.21 -9.95 2.80
N VAL A 158 -5.22 -8.65 2.51
CA VAL A 158 -4.11 -7.74 2.73
C VAL A 158 -4.30 -7.09 4.10
N THR A 159 -3.25 -7.11 4.90
CA THR A 159 -3.13 -6.32 6.13
C THR A 159 -1.85 -5.52 6.04
N VAL A 160 -1.96 -4.20 6.20
CA VAL A 160 -0.82 -3.29 6.28
C VAL A 160 -0.86 -2.63 7.65
N LEU A 161 0.27 -2.61 8.33
CA LEU A 161 0.47 -1.83 9.56
C LEU A 161 1.59 -0.83 9.30
N GLU A 162 1.26 0.46 9.27
CA GLU A 162 2.23 1.55 9.19
C GLU A 162 2.35 2.26 10.54
N GLY A 163 3.58 2.52 10.95
CA GLY A 163 3.92 3.07 12.27
C GLY A 163 5.02 4.11 12.19
N TYR A 164 5.34 4.68 13.35
CA TYR A 164 6.55 5.49 13.54
C TYR A 164 7.29 4.98 14.78
N ASP A 165 8.60 4.90 14.70
CA ASP A 165 9.48 4.55 15.81
C ASP A 165 10.27 5.79 16.21
N ASP A 166 9.89 6.41 17.33
CA ASP A 166 10.52 7.62 17.84
C ASP A 166 11.97 7.40 18.30
N ALA A 167 12.32 6.20 18.75
CA ALA A 167 13.68 5.91 19.22
C ALA A 167 14.68 5.87 18.06
N ARG A 168 14.22 5.44 16.88
CA ARG A 168 15.03 5.34 15.66
C ARG A 168 14.78 6.48 14.66
N ASP A 169 13.76 7.30 14.89
CA ASP A 169 13.31 8.38 13.99
C ASP A 169 12.99 7.87 12.58
N VAL A 170 12.28 6.74 12.49
CA VAL A 170 11.91 6.09 11.22
C VAL A 170 10.43 5.72 11.18
N TYR A 171 9.86 5.74 9.97
CA TYR A 171 8.59 5.09 9.71
C TYR A 171 8.78 3.58 9.60
N THR A 172 7.79 2.81 10.02
CA THR A 172 7.75 1.36 9.90
C THR A 172 6.60 0.93 9.00
N ILE A 173 6.79 -0.13 8.23
CA ILE A 173 5.74 -0.76 7.43
C ILE A 173 5.84 -2.27 7.56
N ASP A 174 4.72 -2.92 7.86
CA ASP A 174 4.56 -4.38 7.80
C ASP A 174 3.36 -4.69 6.91
N VAL A 175 3.58 -5.50 5.89
CA VAL A 175 2.54 -5.93 4.95
C VAL A 175 2.48 -7.44 4.93
N THR A 176 1.27 -7.95 5.07
CA THR A 176 0.96 -9.37 4.88
C THR A 176 -0.20 -9.54 3.91
N ILE A 177 0.03 -10.33 2.88
CA ILE A 177 -0.97 -10.77 1.90
C ILE A 177 -1.18 -12.26 2.09
N TYR A 178 -2.40 -12.64 2.45
CA TYR A 178 -2.80 -14.01 2.71
C TYR A 178 -3.98 -14.40 1.84
N ASN A 179 -4.01 -15.62 1.33
CA ASN A 179 -5.16 -16.19 0.65
C ASN A 179 -5.54 -17.51 1.31
N ASP A 180 -6.83 -17.81 1.40
CA ASP A 180 -7.32 -18.98 2.15
C ASP A 180 -6.95 -20.32 1.48
N LEU A 181 -6.70 -20.34 0.17
CA LEU A 181 -6.31 -21.54 -0.57
C LEU A 181 -4.78 -21.73 -0.62
N PHE A 182 -4.04 -20.65 -0.89
CA PHE A 182 -2.59 -20.69 -1.10
C PHE A 182 -1.77 -20.34 0.14
N GLY A 183 -2.44 -19.97 1.24
CA GLY A 183 -1.83 -19.48 2.45
C GLY A 183 -1.20 -18.11 2.25
N ARG A 184 -0.07 -17.88 2.91
CA ARG A 184 0.67 -16.62 2.82
C ARG A 184 1.23 -16.43 1.42
N MET A 185 0.77 -15.40 0.72
CA MET A 185 1.18 -15.07 -0.64
C MET A 185 2.45 -14.22 -0.63
N MET A 186 2.43 -13.12 0.12
CA MET A 186 3.54 -12.18 0.18
C MET A 186 3.60 -11.52 1.55
N THR A 187 4.79 -11.31 2.08
CA THR A 187 5.02 -10.48 3.26
C THR A 187 6.22 -9.61 3.05
N TYR A 188 6.17 -8.38 3.52
CA TYR A 188 7.36 -7.57 3.66
C TYR A 188 7.27 -6.66 4.87
N ALA A 189 8.41 -6.46 5.53
CA ALA A 189 8.55 -5.50 6.61
C ALA A 189 9.77 -4.64 6.32
N GLY A 190 9.65 -3.35 6.63
CA GLY A 190 10.61 -2.33 6.28
C GLY A 190 10.59 -1.13 7.21
N THR A 191 11.66 -0.37 7.15
CA THR A 191 11.73 0.98 7.71
C THR A 191 12.16 1.99 6.66
N PHE A 192 11.69 3.23 6.80
CA PHE A 192 11.99 4.30 5.83
C PHE A 192 11.96 5.68 6.49
N THR A 193 12.58 6.65 5.83
CA THR A 193 12.58 8.07 6.21
C THR A 193 12.12 8.91 5.04
N ARG A 194 11.55 10.09 5.35
CA ARG A 194 11.24 11.10 4.33
C ARG A 194 12.51 11.45 3.54
N SER A 195 12.36 11.60 2.24
CA SER A 195 13.41 12.04 1.31
C SER A 195 12.93 13.29 0.58
N THR A 196 13.86 14.08 0.07
CA THR A 196 13.56 15.23 -0.80
C THR A 196 13.48 14.86 -2.28
N ARG A 197 13.87 13.61 -2.61
CA ARG A 197 13.83 13.02 -3.96
C ARG A 197 13.95 11.50 -3.89
#